data_AF-A0A423X7N1-F1
#
_entry.id   AF-A0A423X7N1-F1
#
_cell.length_a   1.000
_cell.length_b   1.000
_cell.length_c   1.000
_cell.angle_alpha   90.00
_cell.angle_beta   90.00
_cell.angle_gamma   90.00
#
_symmetry.space_group_name_H-M   'P 1'
#
loop_
_entity.id
_entity.type
_entity.pdbx_description
1 polymer ?
#
loop_
_entity_poly.entity_id
_entity_poly.type
_entity_poly.pdbx_seq_one_letter_code
_entity_poly.pdbx_strand_id
1 'polypeptide(L)'
;MGDIPDIKGDLPMSMTMSAFTGISCYIGAEISISLFTRFKRRHGVYFWSCALCAWGVILQPLFIILADFDVWTNLKGSITMIYLTWLIMVVPQSWVLYSRLHLVTHKGNLLKWVKAILVFNSIVFSVPTIIMGIITQATSLNPKLHHVNIIWDRLQTTVFFVQETSLSGLYIWKTRKFLRDTAFLHSSLYSPSSRTVADNKSMLYQLIYTNFAIIALDIALLGIQYADLFYLQGAFKPCVYGIKLKIEFVILNRLVKSVQARGENRVHSSSTFVNVGQASTETGKKSWWSRSDGSTHNCDILIGADGIHSTVRKLILGEDNPTAVPRNTGYWAIMALKPYAEAQASLGKGPVNIDNAREYAWIGDGTFLMHNVLSEGQLVQFILTAYEQKAVGSDRWHRTVPADELRRVYRDWPSHLKKTIEELLCDEPERPAMYLWEHPPSHTYVSGPLCIMGDAAHATTPWQASGGGMSVEDSFILSSLLGHARTTVEAVNALKAYDETKMPLDQVREKLVHRWDFILDIDLEKHRDEAIAIMDRSNQHNGP
;
A
#
# COMPACT_ATOMS: atom_id res chain seq x y z
N MET A 1 -41.31 -12.40 -39.11
CA MET A 1 -41.33 -13.30 -37.94
C MET A 1 -41.53 -14.71 -38.48
N GLY A 2 -40.47 -15.52 -38.52
CA GLY A 2 -40.63 -16.98 -38.49
C GLY A 2 -40.67 -17.37 -37.01
N ASP A 3 -41.59 -18.25 -36.64
CA ASP A 3 -41.96 -18.66 -35.27
C ASP A 3 -40.86 -18.48 -34.22
N ILE A 4 -40.93 -17.36 -33.49
CA ILE A 4 -40.23 -17.20 -32.23
C ILE A 4 -41.26 -17.63 -31.17
N PRO A 5 -41.02 -18.72 -30.41
CA PRO A 5 -41.98 -19.18 -29.42
C PRO A 5 -42.27 -18.04 -28.44
N ASP A 6 -43.54 -17.68 -28.33
CA ASP A 6 -43.99 -16.64 -27.40
C ASP A 6 -43.56 -17.06 -26.00
N ILE A 7 -42.63 -16.30 -25.38
CA ILE A 7 -42.18 -16.50 -24.01
C ILE A 7 -43.38 -16.60 -23.05
N LYS A 8 -44.47 -15.90 -23.38
CA LYS A 8 -45.71 -15.87 -22.59
C LYS A 8 -46.44 -17.23 -22.61
N GLY A 9 -46.12 -18.11 -23.57
CA GLY A 9 -46.70 -19.45 -23.73
C GLY A 9 -45.90 -20.60 -23.09
N ASP A 10 -44.62 -20.41 -22.77
CA ASP A 10 -43.74 -21.44 -22.17
C ASP A 10 -43.42 -21.10 -20.69
N LEU A 11 -44.30 -21.57 -19.81
CA LEU A 11 -44.20 -21.34 -18.36
C LEU A 11 -42.87 -21.83 -17.75
N PRO A 12 -42.38 -23.05 -18.04
CA PRO A 12 -41.05 -23.51 -17.61
C PRO A 12 -39.90 -22.55 -17.97
N MET A 13 -39.89 -22.04 -19.20
CA MET A 13 -38.84 -21.12 -19.66
C MET A 13 -38.90 -19.78 -18.91
N SER A 14 -40.11 -19.21 -18.78
CA SER A 14 -40.35 -17.96 -18.05
C SER A 14 -39.97 -18.05 -16.56
N MET A 15 -40.31 -19.16 -15.90
CA MET A 15 -39.92 -19.40 -14.50
C MET A 15 -38.40 -19.49 -14.34
N THR A 16 -37.73 -20.17 -15.28
CA THR A 16 -36.26 -20.32 -15.29
C THR A 16 -35.57 -18.97 -15.49
N MET A 17 -36.06 -18.14 -16.42
CA MET A 17 -35.54 -16.78 -16.65
C MET A 17 -35.74 -15.87 -15.43
N SER A 18 -36.90 -15.95 -14.77
CA SER A 18 -37.16 -15.22 -13.52
C SER A 18 -36.19 -15.63 -12.41
N ALA A 19 -35.93 -16.93 -12.25
CA ALA A 19 -34.99 -17.42 -11.24
C ALA A 19 -33.56 -16.88 -11.48
N PHE A 20 -33.05 -16.96 -12.71
CA PHE A 20 -31.72 -16.43 -13.04
C PHE A 20 -31.63 -14.92 -12.91
N THR A 21 -32.68 -14.20 -13.27
CA THR A 21 -32.75 -12.74 -13.07
C THR A 21 -32.71 -12.38 -11.60
N GLY A 22 -33.51 -13.06 -10.77
CA GLY A 22 -33.53 -12.85 -9.32
C GLY A 22 -32.16 -13.09 -8.67
N ILE A 23 -31.48 -14.18 -9.05
CA ILE A 23 -30.11 -14.48 -8.59
C ILE A 23 -29.14 -13.37 -9.02
N SER A 24 -29.24 -12.91 -10.27
CA SER A 24 -28.38 -11.85 -10.81
C SER A 24 -28.54 -10.55 -10.02
N CYS A 25 -29.78 -10.11 -9.80
CA CYS A 25 -30.09 -8.91 -9.04
C CYS A 25 -29.58 -9.00 -7.59
N TYR A 26 -29.80 -10.14 -6.93
CA TYR A 26 -29.32 -10.37 -5.56
C TYR A 26 -27.79 -10.29 -5.48
N ILE A 27 -27.08 -11.02 -6.35
CA ILE A 27 -25.61 -11.04 -6.36
C ILE A 27 -25.05 -9.64 -6.69
N GLY A 28 -25.62 -8.96 -7.68
CA GLY A 28 -25.19 -7.63 -8.06
C GLY A 28 -25.36 -6.60 -6.93
N ALA A 29 -26.49 -6.66 -6.20
CA ALA A 29 -26.74 -5.79 -5.06
C ALA A 29 -25.80 -6.08 -3.88
N GLU A 30 -25.61 -7.35 -3.53
CA GLU A 30 -24.70 -7.79 -2.46
C GLU A 30 -23.26 -7.33 -2.73
N ILE A 31 -22.78 -7.52 -3.97
CA ILE A 31 -21.43 -7.09 -4.39
C ILE A 31 -21.33 -5.57 -4.33
N SER A 32 -22.33 -4.84 -4.82
CA SER A 32 -22.33 -3.37 -4.80
C SER A 32 -22.21 -2.84 -3.38
N ILE A 33 -23.06 -3.32 -2.46
CA ILE A 33 -23.00 -2.94 -1.04
C ILE A 33 -21.63 -3.30 -0.44
N SER A 34 -21.14 -4.52 -0.69
CA SER A 34 -19.85 -4.98 -0.18
C SER A 34 -18.67 -4.15 -0.70
N LEU A 35 -18.73 -3.69 -1.95
CA LEU A 35 -17.67 -2.90 -2.58
C LEU A 35 -17.58 -1.51 -1.93
N PHE A 36 -18.72 -0.81 -1.78
CA PHE A 36 -18.75 0.55 -1.25
C PHE A 36 -18.50 0.62 0.26
N THR A 37 -18.80 -0.46 1.01
CA THR A 37 -18.56 -0.55 2.46
C THR A 37 -17.14 -1.00 2.81
N ARG A 38 -16.53 -1.93 2.07
CA ARG A 38 -15.20 -2.49 2.42
C ARG A 38 -14.02 -1.71 1.86
N PHE A 39 -14.16 -1.07 0.70
CA PHE A 39 -13.04 -0.34 0.07
C PHE A 39 -12.95 1.11 0.58
N LYS A 40 -11.89 1.40 1.36
CA LYS A 40 -11.56 2.76 1.82
C LYS A 40 -10.93 3.64 0.72
N ARG A 41 -10.27 3.05 -0.29
CA ARG A 41 -9.67 3.77 -1.43
C ARG A 41 -10.36 3.32 -2.73
N ARG A 42 -10.93 4.27 -3.49
CA ARG A 42 -11.79 4.01 -4.66
C ARG A 42 -11.18 4.40 -6.02
N HIS A 43 -9.86 4.65 -6.07
CA HIS A 43 -9.19 5.13 -7.30
C HIS A 43 -8.62 4.01 -8.20
N GLY A 44 -8.69 2.74 -7.79
CA GLY A 44 -8.09 1.63 -8.54
C GLY A 44 -8.94 1.13 -9.70
N VAL A 45 -8.29 0.67 -10.77
CA VAL A 45 -8.94 0.02 -11.93
C VAL A 45 -9.80 -1.17 -11.47
N TYR A 46 -9.30 -1.97 -10.52
CA TYR A 46 -10.06 -3.07 -9.92
C TYR A 46 -11.43 -2.64 -9.39
N PHE A 47 -11.47 -1.53 -8.64
CA PHE A 47 -12.68 -1.05 -7.98
C PHE A 47 -13.73 -0.67 -9.03
N TRP A 48 -13.34 0.16 -10.00
CA TRP A 48 -14.27 0.62 -11.05
C TRP A 48 -14.69 -0.51 -11.99
N SER A 49 -13.79 -1.45 -12.32
CA SER A 49 -14.16 -2.63 -13.12
C SER A 49 -15.16 -3.52 -12.39
N CYS A 50 -14.99 -3.77 -11.09
CA CYS A 50 -15.95 -4.53 -10.29
C CYS A 50 -17.30 -3.80 -10.15
N ALA A 51 -17.27 -2.48 -9.91
CA ALA A 51 -18.49 -1.68 -9.77
C ALA A 51 -19.31 -1.69 -11.05
N LEU A 52 -18.67 -1.42 -12.20
CA LEU A 52 -19.33 -1.44 -13.51
C LEU A 52 -19.93 -2.81 -13.80
N CYS A 53 -19.18 -3.90 -13.57
CA CYS A 53 -19.69 -5.24 -13.79
C CYS A 53 -20.90 -5.57 -12.89
N ALA A 54 -20.83 -5.22 -11.59
CA ALA A 54 -21.93 -5.43 -10.64
C ALA A 54 -23.22 -4.72 -11.07
N TRP A 55 -23.12 -3.48 -11.55
CA TRP A 55 -24.26 -2.74 -12.10
C TRP A 55 -24.75 -3.34 -13.43
N GLY A 56 -23.84 -3.79 -14.30
CA GLY A 56 -24.19 -4.49 -15.54
C GLY A 56 -25.00 -5.77 -15.27
N VAL A 57 -24.63 -6.54 -14.26
CA VAL A 57 -25.34 -7.78 -13.84
C VAL A 57 -26.78 -7.50 -13.39
N ILE A 58 -27.05 -6.33 -12.79
CA ILE A 58 -28.41 -5.91 -12.39
C ILE A 58 -29.19 -5.36 -13.58
N LEU A 59 -28.58 -4.46 -14.34
CA LEU A 59 -29.26 -3.67 -15.36
C LEU A 59 -29.55 -4.48 -16.63
N GLN A 60 -28.68 -5.43 -17.00
CA GLN A 60 -28.85 -6.26 -18.19
C GLN A 60 -30.19 -7.02 -18.21
N PRO A 61 -30.50 -7.88 -17.22
CA PRO A 61 -31.75 -8.64 -17.23
C PRO A 61 -32.97 -7.72 -17.03
N LEU A 62 -32.82 -6.60 -16.32
CA LEU A 62 -33.88 -5.60 -16.17
C LEU A 62 -34.31 -5.03 -17.52
N PHE A 63 -33.37 -4.58 -18.36
CA PHE A 63 -33.72 -4.02 -19.67
C PHE A 63 -34.22 -5.07 -20.66
N ILE A 64 -33.76 -6.32 -20.55
CA ILE A 64 -34.31 -7.45 -21.33
C ILE A 64 -35.79 -7.68 -20.97
N ILE A 65 -36.13 -7.76 -19.68
CA ILE A 65 -37.52 -7.93 -19.24
C ILE A 65 -38.39 -6.75 -19.68
N LEU A 66 -37.90 -5.51 -19.54
CA LEU A 66 -38.65 -4.32 -19.97
C LEU A 66 -38.94 -4.31 -21.48
N ALA A 67 -38.04 -4.88 -22.28
CA ALA A 67 -38.23 -5.03 -23.73
C ALA A 67 -39.17 -6.21 -24.07
N ASP A 68 -38.95 -7.39 -23.48
CA ASP A 68 -39.70 -8.62 -23.80
C ASP A 68 -41.17 -8.56 -23.34
N PHE A 69 -41.48 -7.80 -22.29
CA PHE A 69 -42.85 -7.60 -21.79
C PHE A 69 -43.53 -6.35 -22.36
N ASP A 70 -42.95 -5.71 -23.37
CA ASP A 70 -43.48 -4.50 -24.03
C ASP A 70 -43.73 -3.30 -23.08
N VAL A 71 -43.06 -3.27 -21.93
CA VAL A 71 -43.16 -2.15 -20.97
C VAL A 71 -42.49 -0.89 -21.54
N TRP A 72 -41.37 -1.08 -22.26
CA TRP A 72 -40.69 0.00 -22.98
C TRP A 72 -41.02 -0.04 -24.48
N THR A 73 -41.91 0.86 -24.90
CA THR A 73 -42.47 0.92 -26.26
C THR A 73 -41.50 1.39 -27.35
N ASN A 74 -40.40 2.08 -27.01
CA ASN A 74 -39.39 2.51 -27.98
C ASN A 74 -38.37 1.39 -28.21
N LEU A 75 -38.61 0.58 -29.24
CA LEU A 75 -37.78 -0.56 -29.62
C LEU A 75 -36.30 -0.20 -29.83
N LYS A 76 -36.00 0.93 -30.48
CA LYS A 76 -34.60 1.36 -30.71
C LYS A 76 -33.89 1.70 -29.40
N GLY A 77 -34.61 2.38 -28.50
CA GLY A 77 -34.10 2.75 -27.18
C GLY A 77 -33.85 1.54 -26.27
N SER A 78 -34.81 0.61 -26.20
CA SER A 78 -34.70 -0.59 -25.36
C SER A 78 -33.56 -1.50 -25.81
N ILE A 79 -33.44 -1.77 -27.12
CA ILE A 79 -32.33 -2.57 -27.68
C ILE A 79 -30.98 -1.90 -27.41
N THR A 80 -30.87 -0.58 -27.59
CA THR A 80 -29.62 0.15 -27.33
C THR A 80 -29.17 0.01 -25.88
N MET A 81 -30.11 0.09 -24.93
CA MET A 81 -29.81 -0.09 -23.50
C MET A 81 -29.38 -1.52 -23.16
N ILE A 82 -29.98 -2.54 -23.78
CA ILE A 82 -29.59 -3.95 -23.63
C ILE A 82 -28.14 -4.17 -24.09
N TYR A 83 -27.72 -3.58 -25.21
CA TYR A 83 -26.34 -3.69 -25.69
C TYR A 83 -25.34 -2.85 -24.87
N LEU A 84 -25.76 -1.69 -24.38
CA LEU A 84 -24.93 -0.84 -23.51
C LEU A 84 -24.66 -1.51 -22.17
N THR A 85 -25.70 -2.07 -21.55
CA THR A 85 -25.57 -2.80 -20.28
C THR A 85 -24.80 -4.10 -20.45
N TRP A 86 -24.86 -4.71 -21.64
CA TRP A 86 -24.06 -5.88 -21.98
C TRP A 86 -22.57 -5.53 -22.01
N LEU A 87 -22.21 -4.39 -22.62
CA LEU A 87 -20.83 -3.90 -22.65
C LEU A 87 -20.30 -3.65 -21.23
N ILE A 88 -21.10 -2.99 -20.38
CA ILE A 88 -20.75 -2.67 -18.98
C ILE A 88 -20.60 -3.94 -18.12
N MET A 89 -21.31 -5.01 -18.47
CA MET A 89 -21.18 -6.30 -17.80
C MET A 89 -19.94 -7.09 -18.26
N VAL A 90 -19.76 -7.24 -19.58
CA VAL A 90 -18.77 -8.17 -20.15
C VAL A 90 -17.37 -7.59 -20.22
N VAL A 91 -17.21 -6.35 -20.70
CA VAL A 91 -15.88 -5.77 -20.90
C VAL A 91 -15.15 -5.59 -19.57
N PRO A 92 -15.74 -4.93 -18.54
CA PRO A 92 -15.08 -4.75 -17.25
C PRO A 92 -14.69 -6.06 -16.55
N GLN A 93 -15.41 -7.16 -16.79
CA GLN A 93 -15.08 -8.47 -16.20
C GLN A 93 -13.68 -8.95 -16.57
N SER A 94 -13.29 -8.80 -17.84
CA SER A 94 -11.92 -9.12 -18.29
C SER A 94 -10.86 -8.22 -17.65
N TRP A 95 -11.21 -6.98 -17.33
CA TRP A 95 -10.32 -6.05 -16.59
C TRP A 95 -10.19 -6.39 -15.11
N VAL A 96 -11.23 -6.97 -14.49
CA VAL A 96 -11.13 -7.54 -13.14
C VAL A 96 -10.08 -8.64 -13.11
N LEU A 97 -10.12 -9.58 -14.06
CA LEU A 97 -9.13 -10.67 -14.18
C LEU A 97 -7.70 -10.14 -14.41
N TYR A 98 -7.54 -9.13 -15.27
CA TYR A 98 -6.25 -8.46 -15.49
C TYR A 98 -5.68 -7.85 -14.21
N SER A 99 -6.53 -7.19 -13.44
CA SER A 99 -6.10 -6.55 -12.19
C SER A 99 -5.59 -7.57 -11.18
N ARG A 100 -6.08 -8.81 -11.17
CA ARG A 100 -5.51 -9.89 -10.34
C ARG A 100 -4.13 -10.30 -10.80
N LEU A 101 -3.97 -10.46 -12.10
CA LEU A 101 -2.69 -10.85 -12.69
C LEU A 101 -1.62 -9.79 -12.37
N HIS A 102 -2.01 -8.52 -12.38
CA HIS A 102 -1.16 -7.40 -11.95
C HIS A 102 -0.75 -7.50 -10.47
N LEU A 103 -1.60 -8.02 -9.58
CA LEU A 103 -1.25 -8.23 -8.17
C LEU A 103 -0.21 -9.33 -7.94
N VAL A 104 -0.21 -10.37 -8.79
CA VAL A 104 0.73 -11.52 -8.66
C VAL A 104 2.01 -11.33 -9.48
N THR A 105 1.98 -10.46 -10.49
CA THR A 105 3.09 -10.29 -11.44
C THR A 105 3.66 -8.87 -11.36
N HIS A 106 4.79 -8.70 -10.69
CA HIS A 106 5.50 -7.41 -10.70
C HIS A 106 6.22 -7.17 -12.04
N LYS A 107 6.14 -5.92 -12.53
CA LYS A 107 6.69 -5.33 -13.78
C LYS A 107 7.34 -6.32 -14.78
N GLY A 108 6.66 -6.53 -15.92
CA GLY A 108 7.22 -7.25 -17.07
C GLY A 108 6.46 -6.99 -18.37
N ASN A 109 7.11 -7.24 -19.51
CA ASN A 109 6.54 -7.03 -20.85
C ASN A 109 5.23 -7.81 -21.08
N LEU A 110 5.07 -8.96 -20.42
CA LEU A 110 3.85 -9.77 -20.46
C LEU A 110 2.60 -8.98 -20.09
N LEU A 111 2.65 -8.14 -19.04
CA LEU A 111 1.48 -7.40 -18.58
C LEU A 111 1.08 -6.29 -19.55
N LYS A 112 2.07 -5.68 -20.23
CA LYS A 112 1.83 -4.71 -21.31
C LYS A 112 1.15 -5.37 -22.51
N TRP A 113 1.62 -6.56 -22.92
CA TRP A 113 1.00 -7.34 -23.99
C TRP A 113 -0.43 -7.76 -23.67
N VAL A 114 -0.65 -8.30 -22.47
CA VAL A 114 -2.00 -8.67 -22.02
C VAL A 114 -2.94 -7.46 -22.02
N LYS A 115 -2.47 -6.30 -21.51
CA LYS A 115 -3.24 -5.05 -21.57
C LYS A 115 -3.56 -4.63 -23.01
N ALA A 116 -2.60 -4.72 -23.93
CA ALA A 116 -2.82 -4.38 -25.33
C ALA A 116 -3.86 -5.29 -25.99
N ILE A 117 -3.79 -6.61 -25.74
CA ILE A 117 -4.77 -7.59 -26.24
C ILE A 117 -6.17 -7.28 -25.68
N LEU A 118 -6.27 -6.96 -24.39
CA LEU A 118 -7.53 -6.61 -23.74
C LEU A 118 -8.17 -5.36 -24.35
N VAL A 119 -7.38 -4.31 -24.58
CA VAL A 119 -7.86 -3.09 -25.23
C VAL A 119 -8.30 -3.37 -26.66
N PHE A 120 -7.50 -4.12 -27.42
CA PHE A 120 -7.82 -4.51 -28.79
C PHE A 120 -9.15 -5.28 -28.85
N ASN A 121 -9.30 -6.34 -28.06
CA ASN A 121 -10.52 -7.14 -28.06
C ASN A 121 -11.74 -6.35 -27.57
N SER A 122 -11.56 -5.48 -26.57
CA SER A 122 -12.64 -4.62 -26.06
C SER A 122 -13.18 -3.68 -27.13
N ILE A 123 -12.33 -3.17 -28.03
CA ILE A 123 -12.76 -2.24 -29.09
C ILE A 123 -13.27 -3.03 -30.31
N VAL A 124 -12.48 -3.97 -30.81
CA VAL A 124 -12.73 -4.68 -32.08
C VAL A 124 -13.96 -5.57 -32.00
N PHE A 125 -14.27 -6.17 -30.85
CA PHE A 125 -15.45 -7.02 -30.73
C PHE A 125 -16.66 -6.27 -30.16
N SER A 126 -16.49 -5.36 -29.19
CA SER A 126 -17.66 -4.72 -28.58
C SER A 126 -18.33 -3.69 -29.49
N VAL A 127 -17.56 -2.90 -30.25
CA VAL A 127 -18.13 -1.85 -31.11
C VAL A 127 -18.97 -2.44 -32.25
N PRO A 128 -18.47 -3.43 -33.04
CA PRO A 128 -19.30 -4.03 -34.08
C PRO A 128 -20.48 -4.82 -33.52
N THR A 129 -20.35 -5.45 -32.34
CA THR A 129 -21.48 -6.15 -31.68
C THR A 129 -22.63 -5.20 -31.38
N ILE A 130 -22.34 -4.01 -30.82
CA ILE A 130 -23.38 -3.00 -30.55
C ILE A 130 -24.02 -2.53 -31.86
N ILE A 131 -23.21 -2.20 -32.86
CA ILE A 131 -23.70 -1.67 -34.14
C ILE A 131 -24.54 -2.71 -34.88
N MET A 132 -24.03 -3.93 -35.03
CA MET A 132 -24.71 -5.03 -35.72
C MET A 132 -25.98 -5.45 -34.99
N GLY A 133 -25.93 -5.52 -33.66
CA GLY A 133 -27.05 -5.87 -32.82
C GLY A 133 -28.21 -4.87 -32.92
N ILE A 134 -27.91 -3.57 -32.85
CA ILE A 134 -28.91 -2.52 -33.02
C ILE A 134 -29.49 -2.55 -34.44
N ILE A 135 -28.65 -2.61 -35.49
CA ILE A 135 -29.13 -2.57 -36.88
C ILE A 135 -30.02 -3.79 -37.19
N THR A 136 -29.58 -4.98 -36.78
CA THR A 136 -30.28 -6.24 -37.03
C THR A 136 -31.65 -6.27 -36.37
N GLN A 137 -31.75 -5.85 -35.10
CA GLN A 137 -33.01 -5.90 -34.35
C GLN A 137 -33.92 -4.69 -34.61
N ALA A 138 -33.38 -3.51 -34.91
CA ALA A 138 -34.17 -2.30 -35.15
C ALA A 138 -34.76 -2.20 -36.57
N THR A 139 -34.18 -2.90 -37.53
CA THR A 139 -34.47 -2.68 -38.97
C THR A 139 -35.33 -3.78 -39.58
N SER A 140 -35.48 -4.96 -38.96
CA SER A 140 -36.36 -6.10 -39.34
C SER A 140 -36.42 -6.52 -40.83
N LEU A 141 -35.61 -5.95 -41.71
CA LEU A 141 -35.82 -5.91 -43.16
C LEU A 141 -35.01 -6.94 -43.96
N ASN A 142 -34.01 -7.62 -43.36
CA ASN A 142 -33.15 -8.52 -44.13
C ASN A 142 -32.74 -9.81 -43.37
N PRO A 143 -33.20 -11.01 -43.79
CA PRO A 143 -32.86 -12.28 -43.15
C PRO A 143 -31.36 -12.62 -43.24
N LYS A 144 -30.63 -12.09 -44.23
CA LYS A 144 -29.16 -12.26 -44.31
C LYS A 144 -28.44 -11.55 -43.16
N LEU A 145 -28.93 -10.40 -42.70
CA LEU A 145 -28.30 -9.63 -41.63
C LEU A 145 -28.46 -10.32 -40.27
N HIS A 146 -29.61 -10.96 -40.05
CA HIS A 146 -29.88 -11.75 -38.85
C HIS A 146 -28.95 -12.96 -38.74
N HIS A 147 -28.74 -13.70 -39.84
CA HIS A 147 -27.81 -14.83 -39.86
C HIS A 147 -26.36 -14.38 -39.62
N VAL A 148 -25.96 -13.22 -40.15
CA VAL A 148 -24.62 -12.64 -39.89
C VAL A 148 -24.46 -12.26 -38.41
N ASN A 149 -25.50 -11.69 -37.78
CA ASN A 149 -25.46 -11.34 -36.36
C ASN A 149 -25.29 -12.57 -35.46
N ILE A 150 -26.00 -13.67 -35.73
CA ILE A 150 -25.86 -14.92 -34.97
C ILE A 150 -24.44 -15.49 -35.07
N ILE A 151 -23.86 -15.49 -36.29
CA ILE A 151 -22.46 -15.91 -36.49
C ILE A 151 -21.52 -15.00 -35.69
N TRP A 152 -21.74 -13.69 -35.75
CA TRP A 152 -20.94 -12.71 -35.03
C TRP A 152 -21.01 -12.89 -33.51
N ASP A 153 -22.20 -13.08 -32.94
CA ASP A 153 -22.41 -13.31 -31.50
C ASP A 153 -21.69 -14.59 -31.02
N ARG A 154 -21.71 -15.66 -31.82
CA ARG A 154 -20.95 -16.90 -31.55
C ARG A 154 -19.44 -16.66 -31.61
N LEU A 155 -18.95 -15.94 -32.62
CA LEU A 155 -17.53 -15.61 -32.77
C LEU A 155 -17.04 -14.77 -31.59
N GLN A 156 -17.75 -13.69 -31.27
CA GLN A 156 -17.43 -12.77 -30.19
C GLN A 156 -17.44 -13.50 -28.84
N THR A 157 -18.47 -14.31 -28.55
CA THR A 157 -18.53 -15.11 -27.32
C THR A 157 -17.36 -16.09 -27.22
N THR A 158 -16.98 -16.73 -28.34
CA THR A 158 -15.82 -17.64 -28.39
C THR A 158 -14.51 -16.90 -28.11
N VAL A 159 -14.33 -15.69 -28.63
CA VAL A 159 -13.12 -14.88 -28.39
C VAL A 159 -13.01 -14.48 -26.92
N PHE A 160 -14.10 -14.01 -26.31
CA PHE A 160 -14.10 -13.69 -24.87
C PHE A 160 -13.87 -14.93 -24.01
N PHE A 161 -14.46 -16.08 -24.38
CA PHE A 161 -14.19 -17.36 -23.72
C PHE A 161 -12.70 -17.73 -23.75
N VAL A 162 -12.06 -17.66 -24.92
CA VAL A 162 -10.62 -17.96 -25.07
C VAL A 162 -9.78 -16.97 -24.26
N GLN A 163 -10.14 -15.68 -24.27
CA GLN A 163 -9.45 -14.65 -23.50
C GLN A 163 -9.53 -14.89 -22.00
N GLU A 164 -10.73 -15.10 -21.45
CA GLU A 164 -10.94 -15.30 -20.01
C GLU A 164 -10.30 -16.61 -19.53
N THR A 165 -10.39 -17.67 -20.33
CA THR A 165 -9.71 -18.95 -20.07
C THR A 165 -8.20 -18.79 -20.08
N SER A 166 -7.64 -18.05 -21.05
CA SER A 166 -6.20 -17.80 -21.15
C SER A 166 -5.68 -16.96 -19.98
N LEU A 167 -6.42 -15.93 -19.56
CA LEU A 167 -6.08 -15.10 -18.40
C LEU A 167 -6.13 -15.91 -17.10
N SER A 168 -7.17 -16.73 -16.93
CA SER A 168 -7.32 -17.61 -15.77
C SER A 168 -6.20 -18.66 -15.73
N GLY A 169 -5.85 -19.27 -16.86
CA GLY A 169 -4.73 -20.20 -16.98
C GLY A 169 -3.38 -19.55 -16.67
N LEU A 170 -3.14 -18.35 -17.20
CA LEU A 170 -1.91 -17.58 -16.94
C LEU A 170 -1.79 -17.20 -15.46
N TYR A 171 -2.90 -16.80 -14.83
CA TYR A 171 -2.96 -16.53 -13.40
C TYR A 171 -2.65 -17.78 -12.57
N ILE A 172 -3.24 -18.95 -12.89
CA ILE A 172 -2.93 -20.21 -12.21
C ILE A 172 -1.45 -20.55 -12.36
N TRP A 173 -0.89 -20.42 -13.57
CA TRP A 173 0.51 -20.72 -13.83
C TRP A 173 1.44 -19.79 -13.03
N LYS A 174 1.19 -18.49 -13.03
CA LYS A 174 1.98 -17.51 -12.27
C LYS A 174 1.85 -17.73 -10.77
N THR A 175 0.65 -17.96 -10.26
CA THR A 175 0.42 -18.25 -8.84
C THR A 175 1.08 -19.56 -8.43
N ARG A 176 1.02 -20.61 -9.25
CA ARG A 176 1.74 -21.87 -9.03
C ARG A 176 3.25 -21.67 -9.01
N LYS A 177 3.79 -20.90 -9.97
CA LYS A 177 5.22 -20.58 -10.01
C LYS A 177 5.63 -19.79 -8.77
N PHE A 178 4.91 -18.74 -8.44
CA PHE A 178 5.13 -17.93 -7.24
C PHE A 178 5.10 -18.77 -5.95
N LEU A 179 4.09 -19.65 -5.80
CA LEU A 179 3.97 -20.53 -4.64
C LEU A 179 5.03 -21.64 -4.64
N ARG A 180 5.43 -22.17 -5.79
CA ARG A 180 6.52 -23.16 -5.91
C ARG A 180 7.86 -22.56 -5.58
N ASP A 181 8.17 -21.38 -6.12
CA ASP A 181 9.41 -20.65 -5.84
C ASP A 181 9.48 -20.28 -4.35
N THR A 182 8.34 -19.92 -3.75
CA THR A 182 8.26 -19.68 -2.30
C THR A 182 8.29 -20.97 -1.44
N ALA A 183 7.70 -22.08 -1.91
CA ALA A 183 7.72 -23.36 -1.21
C ALA A 183 9.09 -24.05 -1.29
N PHE A 184 9.83 -23.84 -2.38
CA PHE A 184 11.21 -24.28 -2.54
C PHE A 184 12.11 -23.58 -1.52
N LEU A 185 11.94 -22.26 -1.34
CA LEU A 185 12.57 -21.50 -0.25
C LEU A 185 12.19 -22.02 1.15
N HIS A 186 10.97 -22.54 1.33
CA HIS A 186 10.51 -23.10 2.61
C HIS A 186 11.07 -24.50 2.90
N SER A 187 11.19 -25.38 1.89
CA SER A 187 11.69 -26.75 2.08
C SER A 187 13.20 -26.85 2.28
N SER A 188 13.95 -25.86 1.79
CA SER A 188 15.41 -25.83 1.91
C SER A 188 15.92 -25.35 3.27
N LEU A 189 15.05 -24.75 4.10
CA LEU A 189 15.46 -24.06 5.33
C LEU A 189 14.82 -24.63 6.62
N TYR A 190 13.84 -25.54 6.55
CA TYR A 190 13.19 -26.13 7.73
C TYR A 190 12.59 -27.52 7.45
N SER A 191 12.67 -28.42 8.44
CA SER A 191 11.85 -29.63 8.50
C SER A 191 10.42 -29.22 8.88
N PRO A 192 9.40 -29.44 8.01
CA PRO A 192 8.08 -28.89 8.27
C PRO A 192 7.28 -29.77 9.24
N SER A 193 6.64 -29.14 10.23
CA SER A 193 5.52 -29.77 10.94
C SER A 193 4.37 -30.04 9.96
N SER A 194 3.74 -31.21 10.09
CA SER A 194 2.80 -31.77 9.10
C SER A 194 1.55 -30.90 8.83
N ARG A 195 1.18 -30.00 9.75
CA ARG A 195 0.01 -29.13 9.63
C ARG A 195 0.18 -27.96 8.63
N THR A 196 1.34 -27.31 8.61
CA THR A 196 1.58 -26.09 7.80
C THR A 196 1.69 -26.39 6.30
N VAL A 197 2.16 -27.59 5.95
CA VAL A 197 2.21 -28.08 4.56
C VAL A 197 0.82 -28.48 4.08
N ALA A 198 -0.02 -29.05 4.96
CA ALA A 198 -1.40 -29.40 4.63
C ALA A 198 -2.24 -28.15 4.34
N ASP A 199 -2.09 -27.08 5.13
CA ASP A 199 -2.82 -25.82 4.93
C ASP A 199 -2.43 -25.10 3.63
N ASN A 200 -1.12 -25.00 3.33
CA ASN A 200 -0.65 -24.40 2.07
C ASN A 200 -1.07 -25.20 0.82
N LYS A 201 -1.06 -26.54 0.91
CA LYS A 201 -1.56 -27.40 -0.19
C LYS A 201 -3.06 -27.26 -0.34
N SER A 202 -3.82 -27.30 0.75
CA SER A 202 -5.28 -27.10 0.76
C SER A 202 -5.67 -25.77 0.14
N MET A 203 -4.96 -24.68 0.48
CA MET A 203 -5.17 -23.37 -0.10
C MET A 203 -4.88 -23.30 -1.60
N LEU A 204 -3.77 -23.91 -2.06
CA LEU A 204 -3.43 -23.98 -3.48
C LEU A 204 -4.49 -24.79 -4.26
N TYR A 205 -4.93 -25.92 -3.72
CA TYR A 205 -5.99 -26.74 -4.31
C TYR A 205 -7.30 -25.96 -4.38
N GLN A 206 -7.71 -25.25 -3.33
CA GLN A 206 -8.89 -24.40 -3.35
C GLN A 206 -8.80 -23.29 -4.41
N LEU A 207 -7.64 -22.66 -4.58
CA LEU A 207 -7.44 -21.63 -5.61
C LEU A 207 -7.55 -22.21 -7.03
N ILE A 208 -7.06 -23.44 -7.22
CA ILE A 208 -7.20 -24.19 -8.47
C ILE A 208 -8.66 -24.56 -8.73
N TYR A 209 -9.37 -25.14 -7.74
CA TYR A 209 -10.78 -25.52 -7.86
C TYR A 209 -11.66 -24.31 -8.21
N THR A 210 -11.41 -23.16 -7.59
CA THR A 210 -12.17 -21.95 -7.86
C THR A 210 -11.95 -21.42 -9.29
N ASN A 211 -10.72 -21.48 -9.84
CA ASN A 211 -10.52 -21.10 -11.25
C ASN A 211 -11.08 -22.15 -12.22
N PHE A 212 -11.08 -23.45 -11.87
CA PHE A 212 -11.81 -24.45 -12.65
C PHE A 212 -13.32 -24.18 -12.68
N ALA A 213 -13.91 -23.71 -11.58
CA ALA A 213 -15.31 -23.31 -11.54
C ALA A 213 -15.60 -22.15 -12.51
N ILE A 214 -14.69 -21.15 -12.61
CA ILE A 214 -14.82 -20.06 -13.59
C ILE A 214 -14.81 -20.61 -15.03
N ILE A 215 -13.87 -21.50 -15.35
CA ILE A 215 -13.78 -22.12 -16.69
C ILE A 215 -15.02 -22.99 -17.00
N ALA A 216 -15.54 -23.72 -16.01
CA ALA A 216 -16.75 -24.52 -16.18
C ALA A 216 -17.98 -23.66 -16.48
N LEU A 217 -18.11 -22.52 -15.78
CA LEU A 217 -19.15 -21.52 -16.05
C LEU A 217 -19.02 -20.91 -17.46
N ASP A 218 -17.79 -20.70 -17.91
CA ASP A 218 -17.46 -20.24 -19.27
C ASP A 218 -17.87 -21.25 -20.35
N ILE A 219 -17.61 -22.54 -20.12
CA ILE A 219 -18.05 -23.63 -21.01
C ILE A 219 -19.58 -23.71 -21.06
N ALA A 220 -20.26 -23.56 -19.91
CA ALA A 220 -21.72 -23.57 -19.85
C ALA A 220 -22.34 -22.41 -20.66
N LEU A 221 -21.76 -21.21 -20.57
CA LEU A 221 -22.17 -20.06 -21.39
C LEU A 221 -22.00 -20.32 -22.88
N LEU A 222 -20.85 -20.91 -23.27
CA LEU A 222 -20.59 -21.27 -24.66
C LEU A 222 -21.57 -22.34 -25.15
N GLY A 223 -21.86 -23.37 -24.34
CA GLY A 223 -22.82 -24.42 -24.67
C GLY A 223 -24.22 -23.87 -24.94
N ILE A 224 -24.72 -22.97 -24.09
CA ILE A 224 -26.03 -22.33 -24.28
C ILE A 224 -26.04 -21.44 -25.53
N GLN A 225 -24.94 -20.73 -25.82
CA GLN A 225 -24.79 -19.93 -27.03
C GLN A 225 -24.90 -20.76 -28.31
N TYR A 226 -24.30 -21.95 -28.33
CA TYR A 226 -24.31 -22.84 -29.49
C TYR A 226 -25.59 -23.70 -29.59
N ALA A 227 -26.35 -23.82 -28.50
CA ALA A 227 -27.65 -24.46 -28.48
C ALA A 227 -28.80 -23.54 -28.98
N ASP A 228 -28.50 -22.30 -29.39
CA ASP A 228 -29.47 -21.31 -29.89
C ASP A 228 -30.63 -20.98 -28.92
N LEU A 229 -30.41 -21.16 -27.62
CA LEU A 229 -31.38 -20.81 -26.57
C LEU A 229 -31.30 -19.31 -26.22
N PHE A 230 -31.70 -18.46 -27.16
CA PHE A 230 -31.52 -16.99 -27.08
C PHE A 230 -32.11 -16.35 -25.81
N TYR A 231 -33.32 -16.72 -25.44
CA TYR A 231 -33.99 -16.17 -24.26
C TYR A 231 -33.38 -16.63 -22.94
N LEU A 232 -33.02 -17.92 -22.86
CA LEU A 232 -32.34 -18.46 -21.69
C LEU A 232 -30.95 -17.82 -21.53
N GLN A 233 -30.25 -17.59 -22.65
CA GLN A 233 -28.96 -16.91 -22.67
C GLN A 233 -29.07 -15.49 -22.06
N GLY A 234 -30.13 -14.74 -22.38
CA GLY A 234 -30.36 -13.39 -21.87
C GLY A 234 -30.42 -13.31 -20.34
N ALA A 235 -31.02 -14.29 -19.69
CA ALA A 235 -31.13 -14.36 -18.22
C ALA A 235 -29.95 -15.09 -17.56
N PHE A 236 -29.44 -16.16 -18.20
CA PHE A 236 -28.35 -16.98 -17.67
C PHE A 236 -27.00 -16.25 -17.68
N LYS A 237 -26.74 -15.43 -18.71
CA LYS A 237 -25.47 -14.70 -18.86
C LYS A 237 -25.22 -13.74 -17.68
N PRO A 238 -26.11 -12.82 -17.30
CA PRO A 238 -25.94 -12.01 -16.10
C PRO A 238 -25.68 -12.82 -14.82
N CYS A 239 -26.37 -13.95 -14.65
CA CYS A 239 -26.20 -14.82 -13.50
C CYS A 239 -24.77 -15.36 -13.41
N VAL A 240 -24.25 -15.90 -14.52
CA VAL A 240 -22.88 -16.42 -14.56
C VAL A 240 -21.84 -15.32 -14.31
N TYR A 241 -21.99 -14.14 -14.91
CA TYR A 241 -21.06 -13.03 -14.69
C TYR A 241 -21.10 -12.55 -13.23
N GLY A 242 -22.28 -12.50 -12.60
CA GLY A 242 -22.44 -12.22 -11.18
C GLY A 242 -21.72 -13.25 -10.30
N ILE A 243 -21.91 -14.55 -10.56
CA ILE A 243 -21.24 -15.63 -9.83
C ILE A 243 -19.72 -15.53 -9.99
N LYS A 244 -19.22 -15.31 -11.21
CA LYS A 244 -17.79 -15.11 -11.47
C LYS A 244 -17.23 -13.94 -10.66
N LEU A 245 -17.93 -12.80 -10.63
CA LEU A 245 -17.51 -11.62 -9.86
C LEU A 245 -17.53 -11.88 -8.34
N LYS A 246 -18.52 -12.64 -7.84
CA LYS A 246 -18.57 -13.04 -6.42
C LYS A 246 -17.40 -13.95 -6.04
N ILE A 247 -17.14 -14.95 -6.88
CA ILE A 247 -15.99 -15.85 -6.75
C ILE A 247 -14.69 -15.04 -6.68
N GLU A 248 -14.56 -14.05 -7.56
CA GLU A 248 -13.39 -13.19 -7.62
C GLU A 248 -13.13 -12.43 -6.30
N PHE A 249 -14.19 -11.87 -5.73
CA PHE A 249 -14.12 -11.17 -4.46
C PHE A 249 -13.66 -12.08 -3.30
N VAL A 250 -14.04 -13.36 -3.33
CA VAL A 250 -13.61 -14.36 -2.35
C VAL A 250 -12.12 -14.68 -2.53
N ILE A 251 -11.64 -14.83 -3.76
CA ILE A 251 -10.23 -15.11 -4.06
C ILE A 251 -9.34 -13.97 -3.56
N LEU A 252 -9.67 -12.73 -3.88
CA LEU A 252 -8.86 -11.57 -3.51
C LEU A 252 -8.72 -11.43 -1.98
N ASN A 253 -9.84 -11.51 -1.25
CA ASN A 253 -9.83 -11.39 0.21
C ASN A 253 -8.98 -12.48 0.87
N ARG A 254 -8.95 -13.69 0.30
CA ARG A 254 -8.11 -14.79 0.80
C ARG A 254 -6.63 -14.56 0.48
N LEU A 255 -6.30 -14.00 -0.67
CA LEU A 255 -4.92 -13.68 -1.04
C LEU A 255 -4.34 -12.59 -0.11
N VAL A 256 -5.12 -11.54 0.19
CA VAL A 256 -4.74 -10.50 1.17
C VAL A 256 -4.51 -11.12 2.55
N LYS A 257 -5.43 -11.96 3.03
CA LYS A 257 -5.26 -12.68 4.30
C LYS A 257 -4.01 -13.57 4.31
N SER A 258 -3.64 -14.19 3.19
CA SER A 258 -2.44 -15.03 3.11
C SER A 258 -1.13 -14.23 3.18
N VAL A 259 -1.13 -12.99 2.67
CA VAL A 259 0.01 -12.08 2.79
C VAL A 259 0.11 -11.54 4.22
N GLN A 260 -1.03 -11.22 4.84
CA GLN A 260 -1.08 -10.74 6.23
C GLN A 260 -0.70 -11.84 7.24
N ALA A 261 -1.24 -13.06 7.10
CA ALA A 261 -0.89 -14.21 7.94
C ALA A 261 0.58 -14.66 7.80
N ARG A 262 1.24 -14.33 6.69
CA ARG A 262 2.69 -14.54 6.51
C ARG A 262 3.55 -13.57 7.32
N GLY A 263 3.03 -12.37 7.61
CA GLY A 263 3.69 -11.41 8.51
C GLY A 263 3.67 -11.89 9.96
N GLU A 264 2.54 -12.45 10.40
CA GLU A 264 2.33 -12.89 11.80
C GLU A 264 3.22 -14.06 12.23
N ASN A 265 3.63 -14.94 11.31
CA ASN A 265 4.51 -16.08 11.63
C ASN A 265 6.03 -15.77 11.59
N ARG A 266 6.44 -14.56 11.19
CA ARG A 266 7.86 -14.14 11.13
C ARG A 266 8.16 -12.90 11.96
N VAL A 267 7.13 -12.12 12.27
CA VAL A 267 7.22 -11.01 13.22
C VAL A 267 6.78 -11.52 14.56
N HIS A 268 7.74 -11.84 15.41
CA HIS A 268 7.49 -12.24 16.79
C HIS A 268 7.36 -10.96 17.64
N SER A 269 6.13 -10.54 17.95
CA SER A 269 5.89 -9.50 18.94
C SER A 269 6.13 -10.04 20.35
N SER A 270 6.61 -9.19 21.28
CA SER A 270 6.91 -9.54 22.68
C SER A 270 8.10 -10.47 22.94
N SER A 271 8.98 -10.70 21.95
CA SER A 271 10.27 -11.36 22.18
C SER A 271 11.38 -10.34 22.35
N THR A 272 11.87 -10.16 23.57
CA THR A 272 13.06 -9.33 23.82
C THR A 272 14.29 -10.10 23.35
N PHE A 273 15.02 -9.50 22.41
CA PHE A 273 16.36 -9.95 22.03
C PHE A 273 17.30 -9.76 23.23
N VAL A 274 18.02 -10.81 23.63
CA VAL A 274 18.88 -10.78 24.82
C VAL A 274 20.36 -10.89 24.47
N ASN A 275 20.71 -11.75 23.52
CA ASN A 275 22.11 -11.99 23.19
C ASN A 275 22.27 -12.41 21.73
N VAL A 276 23.43 -12.13 21.16
CA VAL A 276 23.89 -12.73 19.89
C VAL A 276 25.37 -13.03 20.00
N GLY A 277 25.78 -14.14 19.40
CA GLY A 277 27.18 -14.48 19.22
C GLY A 277 27.46 -15.09 17.85
N GLN A 278 28.73 -15.40 17.63
CA GLN A 278 29.18 -16.20 16.49
C GLN A 278 29.71 -17.53 17.01
N ALA A 279 29.26 -18.62 16.41
CA ALA A 279 29.82 -19.95 16.65
C ALA A 279 30.59 -20.41 15.42
N SER A 280 31.83 -20.86 15.61
CA SER A 280 32.59 -21.57 14.58
C SER A 280 32.02 -22.98 14.44
N THR A 281 31.53 -23.34 13.26
CA THR A 281 31.07 -24.70 12.93
C THR A 281 31.94 -25.31 11.83
N GLU A 282 31.91 -26.63 11.66
CA GLU A 282 32.66 -27.35 10.60
C GLU A 282 32.35 -26.84 9.17
N THR A 283 31.21 -26.14 8.99
CA THR A 283 30.75 -25.58 7.71
C THR A 283 30.89 -24.05 7.60
N GLY A 284 31.48 -23.39 8.61
CA GLY A 284 31.73 -21.94 8.63
C GLY A 284 31.29 -21.27 9.94
N LYS A 285 31.45 -19.94 10.05
CA LYS A 285 30.90 -19.15 11.17
C LYS A 285 29.40 -18.93 10.97
N LYS A 286 28.57 -19.36 11.93
CA LYS A 286 27.13 -19.06 11.95
C LYS A 286 26.82 -18.08 13.08
N SER A 287 25.93 -17.12 12.79
CA SER A 287 25.40 -16.22 13.80
C SER A 287 24.27 -16.92 14.53
N TRP A 288 24.20 -16.72 15.84
CA TRP A 288 23.08 -17.19 16.66
C TRP A 288 22.59 -16.04 17.53
N TRP A 289 21.30 -15.99 17.79
CA TRP A 289 20.70 -15.04 18.72
C TRP A 289 19.75 -15.74 19.70
N SER A 290 19.61 -15.18 20.90
CA SER A 290 18.75 -15.72 21.96
C SER A 290 17.71 -14.72 22.44
N ARG A 291 16.57 -15.26 22.85
CA ARG A 291 15.42 -14.54 23.40
C ARG A 291 15.46 -14.52 24.93
N SER A 292 14.66 -13.65 25.54
CA SER A 292 14.45 -13.61 26.99
C SER A 292 13.82 -14.87 27.59
N ASP A 293 13.14 -15.67 26.76
CA ASP A 293 12.62 -16.99 27.13
C ASP A 293 13.68 -18.11 27.07
N GLY A 294 14.94 -17.77 26.75
CA GLY A 294 16.06 -18.71 26.65
C GLY A 294 16.15 -19.47 25.34
N SER A 295 15.19 -19.31 24.42
CA SER A 295 15.27 -19.94 23.10
C SER A 295 16.39 -19.32 22.25
N THR A 296 17.10 -20.17 21.51
CA THR A 296 18.23 -19.78 20.64
C THR A 296 17.92 -20.12 19.19
N HIS A 297 18.25 -19.22 18.29
CA HIS A 297 18.01 -19.35 16.86
C HIS A 297 19.29 -19.11 16.06
N ASN A 298 19.53 -19.94 15.06
CA ASN A 298 20.67 -19.81 14.16
C ASN A 298 20.26 -19.10 12.86
N CYS A 299 21.14 -18.24 12.36
CA CYS A 299 20.98 -17.58 11.07
C CYS A 299 22.32 -17.45 10.33
N ASP A 300 22.26 -17.32 9.01
CA ASP A 300 23.44 -17.12 8.16
C ASP A 300 23.98 -15.69 8.28
N ILE A 301 23.09 -14.71 8.41
CA ILE A 301 23.38 -13.31 8.69
C ILE A 301 22.41 -12.77 9.74
N LEU A 302 22.83 -11.77 10.50
CA LEU A 302 21.98 -11.02 11.43
C LEU A 302 22.04 -9.52 11.11
N ILE A 303 20.87 -8.90 11.00
CA ILE A 303 20.73 -7.46 10.82
C ILE A 303 20.12 -6.87 12.08
N GLY A 304 20.88 -6.03 12.79
CA GLY A 304 20.45 -5.25 13.92
C GLY A 304 19.68 -4.01 13.47
N ALA A 305 18.36 -4.07 13.57
CA ALA A 305 17.45 -2.93 13.45
C ALA A 305 16.78 -2.63 14.80
N ASP A 306 17.55 -2.75 15.88
CA ASP A 306 17.15 -2.73 17.28
C ASP A 306 17.25 -1.33 17.93
N GLY A 307 17.35 -0.29 17.12
CA GLY A 307 17.25 1.10 17.54
C GLY A 307 18.50 1.67 18.21
N ILE A 308 18.36 2.83 18.83
CA ILE A 308 19.47 3.61 19.42
C ILE A 308 20.19 2.94 20.61
N HIS A 309 19.57 1.96 21.25
CA HIS A 309 20.20 1.14 22.30
C HIS A 309 20.66 -0.22 21.77
N SER A 310 21.06 -0.26 20.50
CA SER A 310 21.38 -1.50 19.79
C SER A 310 22.40 -2.36 20.52
N THR A 311 22.02 -3.61 20.77
CA THR A 311 22.91 -4.65 21.28
C THR A 311 23.82 -5.15 20.16
N VAL A 312 23.31 -5.23 18.93
CA VAL A 312 24.09 -5.65 17.76
C VAL A 312 25.21 -4.66 17.46
N ARG A 313 24.96 -3.35 17.60
CA ARG A 313 25.99 -2.30 17.45
C ARG A 313 27.16 -2.51 18.39
N LYS A 314 26.89 -2.79 19.67
CA LYS A 314 27.94 -3.07 20.67
C LYS A 314 28.79 -4.28 20.31
N LEU A 315 28.19 -5.29 19.71
CA LEU A 315 28.93 -6.49 19.29
C LEU A 315 29.75 -6.28 18.02
N ILE A 316 29.29 -5.40 17.12
CA ILE A 316 30.07 -5.00 15.94
C ILE A 316 31.26 -4.13 16.32
N LEU A 317 31.07 -3.16 17.21
CA LEU A 317 32.08 -2.13 17.53
C LEU A 317 32.97 -2.47 18.75
N GLY A 318 32.54 -3.44 19.56
CA GLY A 318 33.10 -3.73 20.89
C GLY A 318 32.37 -2.93 21.99
N GLU A 319 32.08 -3.57 23.12
CA GLU A 319 31.37 -2.92 24.25
C GLU A 319 32.14 -1.72 24.83
N ASP A 320 33.48 -1.79 24.83
CA ASP A 320 34.35 -0.73 25.33
C ASP A 320 34.52 0.45 24.34
N ASN A 321 33.95 0.36 23.14
CA ASN A 321 34.09 1.41 22.14
C ASN A 321 33.14 2.59 22.45
N PRO A 322 33.64 3.82 22.62
CA PRO A 322 32.80 4.97 22.96
C PRO A 322 31.76 5.31 21.88
N THR A 323 31.95 4.86 20.64
CA THR A 323 30.98 5.04 19.53
C THR A 323 29.89 3.96 19.52
N ALA A 324 30.03 2.90 20.32
CA ALA A 324 29.04 1.83 20.46
C ALA A 324 27.83 2.23 21.30
N VAL A 325 27.99 3.21 22.19
CA VAL A 325 26.91 3.76 23.01
C VAL A 325 26.39 5.06 22.41
N PRO A 326 25.08 5.35 22.52
CA PRO A 326 24.57 6.65 22.14
C PRO A 326 24.99 7.69 23.17
N ARG A 327 25.05 8.96 22.77
CA ARG A 327 25.32 10.10 23.65
C ARG A 327 24.08 11.00 23.74
N ASN A 328 23.81 11.47 24.95
CA ASN A 328 22.84 12.53 25.18
C ASN A 328 23.43 13.85 24.66
N THR A 329 22.69 14.53 23.80
CA THR A 329 23.12 15.79 23.17
C THR A 329 22.90 17.03 24.05
N GLY A 330 22.25 16.88 25.20
CA GLY A 330 21.89 17.98 26.10
C GLY A 330 20.58 18.68 25.72
N TYR A 331 20.06 18.46 24.51
CA TYR A 331 18.74 18.95 24.13
C TYR A 331 17.64 18.04 24.67
N TRP A 332 16.57 18.64 25.18
CA TRP A 332 15.33 17.94 25.49
C TRP A 332 14.19 18.47 24.63
N ALA A 333 13.18 17.64 24.38
CA ALA A 333 12.02 17.97 23.58
C ALA A 333 10.71 17.66 24.30
N ILE A 334 9.76 18.61 24.23
CA ILE A 334 8.35 18.44 24.60
C ILE A 334 7.56 18.35 23.30
N MET A 335 6.68 17.36 23.20
CA MET A 335 5.71 17.25 22.12
C MET A 335 4.30 17.46 22.67
N ALA A 336 3.58 18.41 22.11
CA ALA A 336 2.20 18.71 22.50
C ALA A 336 1.29 18.76 21.27
N LEU A 337 0.05 18.29 21.43
CA LEU A 337 -1.01 18.44 20.44
C LEU A 337 -2.07 19.36 21.02
N LYS A 338 -2.48 20.36 20.24
CA LYS A 338 -3.49 21.34 20.65
C LYS A 338 -4.60 21.43 19.60
N PRO A 339 -5.86 21.69 20.01
CA PRO A 339 -6.94 21.92 19.06
C PRO A 339 -6.62 23.08 18.13
N TYR A 340 -6.94 22.93 16.84
CA TYR A 340 -6.64 23.95 15.83
C TYR A 340 -7.21 25.33 16.17
N ALA A 341 -8.45 25.38 16.69
CA ALA A 341 -9.10 26.64 17.04
C ALA A 341 -8.35 27.41 18.14
N GLU A 342 -7.85 26.71 19.16
CA GLU A 342 -7.08 27.30 20.26
C GLU A 342 -5.69 27.76 19.78
N ALA A 343 -5.01 26.92 19.00
CA ALA A 343 -3.73 27.25 18.39
C ALA A 343 -3.83 28.48 17.48
N GLN A 344 -4.87 28.56 16.64
CA GLN A 344 -5.09 29.69 15.75
C GLN A 344 -5.49 30.96 16.51
N ALA A 345 -6.28 30.86 17.58
CA ALA A 345 -6.62 32.00 18.42
C ALA A 345 -5.40 32.57 19.16
N SER A 346 -4.44 31.71 19.52
CA SER A 346 -3.24 32.12 20.23
C SER A 346 -2.13 32.65 19.30
N LEU A 347 -1.70 31.87 18.28
CA LEU A 347 -0.65 32.26 17.33
C LEU A 347 -1.11 33.21 16.23
N GLY A 348 -2.41 33.21 15.92
CA GLY A 348 -3.00 33.94 14.82
C GLY A 348 -3.15 33.13 13.53
N LYS A 349 -3.95 33.69 12.61
CA LYS A 349 -4.33 33.07 11.33
C LYS A 349 -3.19 32.92 10.31
N GLY A 350 -2.08 33.62 10.51
CA GLY A 350 -0.93 33.54 9.61
C GLY A 350 -0.17 32.22 9.81
N PRO A 351 0.43 32.00 11.00
CA PRO A 351 1.18 30.77 11.29
C PRO A 351 0.31 29.51 11.40
N VAL A 352 -0.98 29.65 11.71
CA VAL A 352 -1.93 28.54 11.79
C VAL A 352 -3.03 28.74 10.75
N ASN A 353 -2.78 28.22 9.55
CA ASN A 353 -3.67 28.34 8.40
C ASN A 353 -3.84 27.00 7.70
N ILE A 354 -5.07 26.48 7.64
CA ILE A 354 -5.39 25.23 6.94
C ILE A 354 -5.32 25.38 5.41
N ASP A 355 -5.70 26.53 4.85
CA ASP A 355 -5.73 26.77 3.41
C ASP A 355 -4.31 26.92 2.82
N ASN A 356 -3.35 27.28 3.67
CA ASN A 356 -1.93 27.38 3.35
C ASN A 356 -1.11 26.74 4.47
N ALA A 357 -1.35 25.44 4.70
CA ALA A 357 -0.68 24.68 5.74
C ALA A 357 0.83 24.64 5.49
N ARG A 358 1.59 25.13 6.46
CA ARG A 358 3.06 25.13 6.48
C ARG A 358 3.56 24.59 7.80
N GLU A 359 4.78 24.10 7.77
CA GLU A 359 5.56 23.85 8.98
C GLU A 359 6.41 25.08 9.28
N TYR A 360 6.31 25.57 10.51
CA TYR A 360 7.08 26.70 10.97
C TYR A 360 8.09 26.23 11.99
N ALA A 361 9.34 26.60 11.77
CA ALA A 361 10.45 26.37 12.68
C ALA A 361 10.95 27.73 13.18
N TRP A 362 10.92 27.92 14.49
CA TRP A 362 11.36 29.12 15.18
C TRP A 362 12.64 28.79 15.94
N ILE A 363 13.67 29.61 15.75
CA ILE A 363 15.02 29.36 16.24
C ILE A 363 15.39 30.46 17.22
N GLY A 364 15.81 30.06 18.41
CA GLY A 364 16.35 30.96 19.44
C GLY A 364 17.70 30.48 19.95
N ASP A 365 18.30 31.23 20.88
CA ASP A 365 19.54 30.82 21.51
C ASP A 365 19.32 29.59 22.40
N GLY A 366 19.96 28.48 22.03
CA GLY A 366 19.80 27.18 22.71
C GLY A 366 18.36 26.64 22.74
N THR A 367 17.43 27.21 21.96
CA THR A 367 15.99 26.91 22.00
C THR A 367 15.41 26.79 20.60
N PHE A 368 14.41 25.92 20.45
CA PHE A 368 13.71 25.72 19.18
C PHE A 368 12.23 25.43 19.44
N LEU A 369 11.37 25.88 18.54
CA LEU A 369 9.94 25.58 18.54
C LEU A 369 9.51 25.29 17.11
N MET A 370 8.89 24.14 16.88
CA MET A 370 8.24 23.82 15.61
C MET A 370 6.75 23.69 15.83
N HIS A 371 5.96 24.14 14.84
CA HIS A 371 4.55 23.77 14.77
C HIS A 371 4.05 23.58 13.34
N ASN A 372 3.09 22.67 13.19
CA ASN A 372 2.44 22.35 11.92
C ASN A 372 0.99 21.86 12.16
N VAL A 373 0.17 21.96 11.13
CA VAL A 373 -1.25 21.54 11.16
C VAL A 373 -1.33 20.06 10.81
N LEU A 374 -2.03 19.27 11.63
CA LEU A 374 -2.24 17.83 11.46
C LEU A 374 -3.72 17.49 11.33
N SER A 375 -4.01 16.23 10.97
CA SER A 375 -5.36 15.64 10.98
C SER A 375 -6.39 16.48 10.22
N GLU A 376 -6.06 16.91 9.00
CA GLU A 376 -6.95 17.72 8.14
C GLU A 376 -7.46 19.01 8.84
N GLY A 377 -6.61 19.63 9.68
CA GLY A 377 -6.95 20.87 10.37
C GLY A 377 -7.66 20.72 11.71
N GLN A 378 -7.68 19.50 12.29
CA GLN A 378 -8.23 19.30 13.63
C GLN A 378 -7.24 19.64 14.74
N LEU A 379 -5.94 19.42 14.50
CA LEU A 379 -4.89 19.54 15.50
C LEU A 379 -3.72 20.37 14.98
N VAL A 380 -3.00 21.01 15.91
CA VAL A 380 -1.68 21.60 15.68
C VAL A 380 -0.70 20.90 16.61
N GLN A 381 0.40 20.41 16.05
CA GLN A 381 1.51 19.89 16.83
C GLN A 381 2.46 21.02 17.18
N PHE A 382 2.96 20.98 18.41
CA PHE A 382 4.04 21.82 18.91
C PHE A 382 5.17 20.93 19.38
N ILE A 383 6.39 21.22 18.93
CA ILE A 383 7.62 20.59 19.39
C ILE A 383 8.51 21.69 19.95
N LEU A 384 8.74 21.68 21.25
CA LEU A 384 9.61 22.64 21.93
C LEU A 384 10.87 21.94 22.35
N THR A 385 12.02 22.56 22.13
CA THR A 385 13.29 22.05 22.63
C THR A 385 14.11 23.14 23.29
N ALA A 386 14.88 22.76 24.30
CA ALA A 386 15.91 23.61 24.86
C ALA A 386 17.16 22.81 25.25
N TYR A 387 18.27 23.52 25.32
CA TYR A 387 19.57 22.98 25.65
C TYR A 387 19.87 23.01 27.15
N GLU A 388 20.42 21.92 27.66
CA GLU A 388 20.93 21.80 29.02
C GLU A 388 22.35 21.23 29.01
N GLN A 389 23.36 22.09 29.23
CA GLN A 389 24.77 21.69 29.25
C GLN A 389 25.06 20.53 30.22
N LYS A 390 24.38 20.49 31.38
CA LYS A 390 24.57 19.44 32.39
C LYS A 390 24.03 18.08 31.96
N ALA A 391 23.23 18.01 30.90
CA ALA A 391 22.68 16.75 30.39
C ALA A 391 23.55 16.11 29.30
N VAL A 392 24.47 16.87 28.71
CA VAL A 392 25.40 16.36 27.70
C VAL A 392 26.19 15.16 28.26
N GLY A 393 26.10 14.03 27.57
CA GLY A 393 26.75 12.78 27.99
C GLY A 393 26.19 12.12 29.25
N SER A 394 25.11 12.65 29.85
CA SER A 394 24.43 12.00 30.97
C SER A 394 23.56 10.82 30.50
N ASP A 395 23.16 9.96 31.43
CA ASP A 395 22.26 8.81 31.22
C ASP A 395 20.76 9.20 31.25
N ARG A 396 20.46 10.49 31.40
CA ARG A 396 19.08 10.98 31.52
C ARG A 396 18.33 10.86 30.20
N TRP A 397 17.29 10.01 30.17
CA TRP A 397 16.45 9.85 28.98
C TRP A 397 15.18 10.71 29.03
N HIS A 398 14.52 10.73 30.19
CA HIS A 398 13.29 11.49 30.42
C HIS A 398 13.51 12.56 31.47
N ARG A 399 12.69 13.60 31.41
CA ARG A 399 12.55 14.59 32.48
C ARG A 399 11.13 15.14 32.49
N THR A 400 10.77 15.80 33.57
CA THR A 400 9.64 16.74 33.57
C THR A 400 10.18 18.17 33.46
N VAL A 401 9.38 19.04 32.86
CA VAL A 401 9.69 20.46 32.68
C VAL A 401 8.56 21.26 33.32
N PRO A 402 8.81 21.94 34.44
CA PRO A 402 7.83 22.82 35.06
C PRO A 402 7.45 23.99 34.16
N ALA A 403 6.22 24.47 34.26
CA ALA A 403 5.74 25.63 33.51
C ALA A 403 6.62 26.87 33.73
N ASP A 404 7.13 27.08 34.95
CA ASP A 404 8.03 28.19 35.27
C ASP A 404 9.39 28.09 34.55
N GLU A 405 9.85 26.87 34.27
CA GLU A 405 11.05 26.66 33.46
C GLU A 405 10.78 27.04 32.00
N LEU A 406 9.62 26.67 31.44
CA LEU A 406 9.23 27.10 30.09
C LEU A 406 9.15 28.63 29.98
N ARG A 407 8.51 29.29 30.95
CA ARG A 407 8.45 30.77 31.02
C ARG A 407 9.84 31.42 31.05
N ARG A 408 10.79 30.79 31.76
CA ARG A 408 12.16 31.28 31.86
C ARG A 408 12.93 31.06 30.56
N VAL A 409 12.86 29.85 29.99
CA VAL A 409 13.61 29.44 28.80
C VAL A 409 13.16 30.24 27.56
N TYR A 410 11.86 30.51 27.44
CA TYR A 410 11.28 31.22 26.30
C TYR A 410 11.00 32.71 26.58
N ARG A 411 11.58 33.30 27.64
CA ARG A 411 11.29 34.68 28.08
C ARG A 411 11.56 35.74 27.02
N ASP A 412 12.60 35.56 26.22
CA ASP A 412 13.08 36.54 25.25
C ASP A 412 12.51 36.32 23.85
N TRP A 413 11.60 35.35 23.69
CA TRP A 413 10.93 35.08 22.43
C TRP A 413 9.89 36.16 22.06
N PRO A 414 9.49 36.25 20.77
CA PRO A 414 8.43 37.13 20.31
C PRO A 414 7.13 37.00 21.11
N SER A 415 6.43 38.13 21.32
CA SER A 415 5.24 38.21 22.19
C SER A 415 4.14 37.21 21.82
N HIS A 416 3.87 37.01 20.52
CA HIS A 416 2.86 36.06 20.06
C HIS A 416 3.23 34.60 20.39
N LEU A 417 4.50 34.20 20.27
CA LEU A 417 4.95 32.86 20.64
C LEU A 417 4.96 32.67 22.16
N LYS A 418 5.37 33.67 22.93
CA LYS A 418 5.30 33.61 24.40
C LYS A 418 3.86 33.47 24.90
N LYS A 419 2.94 34.23 24.30
CA LYS A 419 1.50 34.10 24.58
C LYS A 419 1.04 32.67 24.34
N THR A 420 1.40 32.05 23.22
CA THR A 420 1.05 30.65 22.94
C THR A 420 1.69 29.67 23.91
N ILE A 421 2.97 29.83 24.23
CA ILE A 421 3.62 28.96 25.21
C ILE A 421 2.90 29.07 26.56
N GLU A 422 2.53 30.28 26.98
CA GLU A 422 1.78 30.50 28.22
C GLU A 422 0.38 29.87 28.18
N GLU A 423 -0.41 30.17 27.16
CA GLU A 423 -1.82 29.74 27.06
C GLU A 423 -1.97 28.25 26.78
N LEU A 424 -1.09 27.69 25.94
CA LEU A 424 -1.25 26.34 25.40
C LEU A 424 -0.26 25.34 25.97
N LEU A 425 0.90 25.76 26.47
CA LEU A 425 1.92 24.81 26.94
C LEU A 425 2.18 24.92 28.46
N CYS A 426 1.85 26.04 29.10
CA CYS A 426 1.87 26.22 30.56
C CYS A 426 0.49 26.02 31.22
N ASP A 427 -0.48 25.46 30.48
CA ASP A 427 -1.80 25.04 30.96
C ASP A 427 -1.75 23.89 31.98
N GLU A 428 -0.63 23.15 32.01
CA GLU A 428 -0.31 22.14 33.01
C GLU A 428 0.89 22.61 33.86
N PRO A 429 0.97 22.25 35.15
CA PRO A 429 2.05 22.69 36.04
C PRO A 429 3.42 22.16 35.62
N GLU A 430 3.47 20.98 34.99
CA GLU A 430 4.65 20.37 34.42
C GLU A 430 4.31 19.54 33.19
N ARG A 431 5.26 19.42 32.26
CA ARG A 431 5.13 18.59 31.05
C ARG A 431 6.24 17.55 30.97
N PRO A 432 5.94 16.34 30.46
CA PRO A 432 6.98 15.36 30.17
C PRO A 432 7.81 15.82 28.97
N ALA A 433 9.13 15.62 29.05
CA ALA A 433 10.08 15.82 27.97
C ALA A 433 11.02 14.62 27.85
N MET A 434 11.59 14.45 26.66
CA MET A 434 12.63 13.46 26.40
C MET A 434 13.91 14.13 25.94
N TYR A 435 15.06 13.67 26.41
CA TYR A 435 16.33 14.10 25.85
C TYR A 435 16.51 13.53 24.44
N LEU A 436 17.25 14.27 23.62
CA LEU A 436 17.61 13.89 22.27
C LEU A 436 18.98 13.23 22.32
N TRP A 437 19.04 12.04 21.72
CA TRP A 437 20.20 11.17 21.73
C TRP A 437 20.65 10.91 20.30
N GLU A 438 21.94 10.65 20.14
CA GLU A 438 22.50 10.28 18.84
C GLU A 438 23.65 9.29 19.02
N HIS A 439 23.98 8.58 17.95
CA HIS A 439 25.22 7.83 17.90
C HIS A 439 26.35 8.69 17.32
N PRO A 440 27.55 8.67 17.93
CA PRO A 440 28.75 9.14 17.25
C PRO A 440 28.95 8.38 15.92
N PRO A 441 29.56 9.01 14.90
CA PRO A 441 29.88 8.33 13.65
C PRO A 441 30.68 7.05 13.91
N SER A 442 30.21 5.95 13.32
CA SER A 442 30.88 4.65 13.42
C SER A 442 31.80 4.41 12.22
N HIS A 443 32.97 3.84 12.49
CA HIS A 443 33.91 3.38 11.46
C HIS A 443 33.37 2.19 10.64
N THR A 444 32.53 1.32 11.20
CA THR A 444 31.92 0.16 10.50
C THR A 444 30.47 -0.11 10.95
N TYR A 445 29.61 -0.60 10.06
CA TYR A 445 28.26 -1.09 10.35
C TYR A 445 28.20 -2.62 10.24
N VAL A 446 29.34 -3.28 10.00
CA VAL A 446 29.39 -4.70 9.68
C VAL A 446 30.55 -5.38 10.42
N SER A 447 30.31 -6.59 10.91
CA SER A 447 31.35 -7.47 11.44
C SER A 447 31.06 -8.91 11.03
N GLY A 448 31.70 -9.34 9.93
CA GLY A 448 31.44 -10.64 9.30
C GLY A 448 29.95 -10.80 8.92
N PRO A 449 29.22 -11.80 9.46
CA PRO A 449 27.79 -12.01 9.21
C PRO A 449 26.85 -11.08 9.98
N LEU A 450 27.36 -10.09 10.72
CA LEU A 450 26.56 -9.11 11.45
C LEU A 450 26.53 -7.78 10.71
N CYS A 451 25.36 -7.13 10.68
CA CYS A 451 25.16 -5.79 10.14
C CYS A 451 24.23 -4.99 11.06
N ILE A 452 24.36 -3.68 11.12
CA ILE A 452 23.39 -2.76 11.73
C ILE A 452 22.80 -1.83 10.68
N MET A 453 21.56 -1.37 10.90
CA MET A 453 20.86 -0.41 10.03
C MET A 453 19.91 0.49 10.83
N GLY A 454 19.44 1.57 10.21
CA GLY A 454 18.56 2.54 10.85
C GLY A 454 19.21 3.17 12.08
N ASP A 455 18.42 3.46 13.11
CA ASP A 455 18.92 4.07 14.36
C ASP A 455 20.06 3.28 15.02
N ALA A 456 20.12 1.95 14.86
CA ALA A 456 21.24 1.15 15.37
C ALA A 456 22.57 1.53 14.70
N ALA A 457 22.54 1.91 13.42
CA ALA A 457 23.70 2.33 12.65
C ALA A 457 24.00 3.83 12.81
N HIS A 458 22.98 4.68 12.76
CA HIS A 458 23.14 6.12 12.59
C HIS A 458 22.03 6.94 13.23
N ALA A 459 21.55 6.56 14.42
CA ALA A 459 20.62 7.40 15.18
C ALA A 459 21.10 8.85 15.23
N THR A 460 20.29 9.77 14.69
CA THR A 460 20.57 11.19 14.64
C THR A 460 19.57 11.97 15.47
N THR A 461 19.95 13.18 15.84
CA THR A 461 18.99 14.19 16.30
C THR A 461 17.97 14.52 15.19
N PRO A 462 16.73 14.91 15.56
CA PRO A 462 15.62 15.06 14.62
C PRO A 462 15.64 16.36 13.81
N TRP A 463 16.73 17.13 13.84
CA TRP A 463 16.80 18.46 13.19
C TRP A 463 16.54 18.43 11.69
N GLN A 464 16.91 17.34 11.01
CA GLN A 464 16.66 17.15 9.58
C GLN A 464 15.37 16.37 9.27
N ALA A 465 14.68 15.86 10.30
CA ALA A 465 13.54 14.96 10.17
C ALA A 465 13.75 13.76 9.21
N SER A 466 15.00 13.30 9.06
CA SER A 466 15.40 12.34 8.01
C SER A 466 15.72 10.93 8.52
N GLY A 467 15.85 10.68 9.82
CA GLY A 467 16.27 9.36 10.36
C GLY A 467 15.38 8.20 9.93
N GLY A 468 14.07 8.41 9.85
CA GLY A 468 13.14 7.43 9.29
C GLY A 468 13.37 7.17 7.79
N GLY A 469 13.66 8.22 7.02
CA GLY A 469 14.04 8.12 5.60
C GLY A 469 15.34 7.35 5.40
N MET A 470 16.37 7.65 6.20
CA MET A 470 17.65 6.95 6.20
C MET A 470 17.48 5.45 6.47
N SER A 471 16.61 5.09 7.42
CA SER A 471 16.28 3.68 7.71
C SER A 471 15.61 2.96 6.52
N VAL A 472 14.79 3.67 5.74
CA VAL A 472 14.17 3.14 4.52
C VAL A 472 15.20 2.96 3.41
N GLU A 473 16.14 3.91 3.27
CA GLU A 473 17.25 3.81 2.31
C GLU A 473 18.15 2.61 2.61
N ASP A 474 18.53 2.41 3.88
CA ASP A 474 19.27 1.23 4.31
C ASP A 474 18.55 -0.07 3.92
N SER A 475 17.25 -0.13 4.22
CA SER A 475 16.41 -1.28 3.90
C SER A 475 16.42 -1.59 2.41
N PHE A 476 16.36 -0.55 1.58
CA PHE A 476 16.39 -0.66 0.12
C PHE A 476 17.75 -1.15 -0.38
N ILE A 477 18.85 -0.58 0.12
CA ILE A 477 20.22 -0.96 -0.27
C ILE A 477 20.50 -2.41 0.14
N LEU A 478 20.27 -2.75 1.41
CA LEU A 478 20.48 -4.10 1.94
C LEU A 478 19.65 -5.13 1.19
N SER A 479 18.35 -4.86 0.96
CA SER A 479 17.47 -5.76 0.19
C SER A 479 17.97 -5.97 -1.24
N SER A 480 18.47 -4.90 -1.89
CA SER A 480 19.01 -4.98 -3.25
C SER A 480 20.30 -5.79 -3.31
N LEU A 481 21.22 -5.60 -2.36
CA LEU A 481 22.49 -6.33 -2.30
C LEU A 481 22.27 -7.81 -1.94
N LEU A 482 21.49 -8.07 -0.89
CA LEU A 482 21.20 -9.43 -0.42
C LEU A 482 20.30 -10.23 -1.36
N GLY A 483 19.43 -9.56 -2.12
CA GLY A 483 18.56 -10.22 -3.10
C GLY A 483 19.32 -10.95 -4.23
N HIS A 484 20.59 -10.61 -4.44
CA HIS A 484 21.47 -11.27 -5.42
C HIS A 484 22.33 -12.38 -4.80
N ALA A 485 22.44 -12.44 -3.48
CA ALA A 485 23.22 -13.45 -2.78
C ALA A 485 22.50 -14.80 -2.76
N ARG A 486 23.21 -15.86 -3.13
CA ARG A 486 22.73 -17.25 -3.10
C ARG A 486 23.47 -18.11 -2.08
N THR A 487 24.59 -17.61 -1.57
CA THR A 487 25.43 -18.27 -0.56
C THR A 487 25.70 -17.35 0.63
N THR A 488 26.03 -17.92 1.79
CA THR A 488 26.40 -17.15 2.98
C THR A 488 27.61 -16.26 2.73
N VAL A 489 28.56 -16.71 1.91
CA VAL A 489 29.76 -15.93 1.54
C VAL A 489 29.37 -14.69 0.72
N GLU A 490 28.48 -14.85 -0.27
CA GLU A 490 27.96 -13.73 -1.05
C GLU A 490 27.15 -12.76 -0.16
N ALA A 491 26.38 -13.28 0.80
CA ALA A 491 25.64 -12.45 1.74
C ALA A 491 26.59 -11.60 2.61
N VAL A 492 27.66 -12.17 3.14
CA VAL A 492 28.69 -11.43 3.89
C VAL A 492 29.38 -10.37 3.02
N ASN A 493 29.67 -10.68 1.75
CA ASN A 493 30.23 -9.70 0.82
C ASN A 493 29.25 -8.57 0.50
N ALA A 494 27.95 -8.88 0.38
CA ALA A 494 26.90 -7.88 0.24
C ALA A 494 26.83 -6.94 1.46
N LEU A 495 26.99 -7.45 2.68
CA LEU A 495 27.09 -6.61 3.88
C LEU A 495 28.30 -5.68 3.82
N LYS A 496 29.47 -6.17 3.40
CA LYS A 496 30.66 -5.30 3.21
C LYS A 496 30.42 -4.20 2.19
N ALA A 497 29.77 -4.52 1.07
CA ALA A 497 29.40 -3.52 0.07
C ALA A 497 28.43 -2.48 0.66
N TYR A 498 27.50 -2.88 1.51
CA TYR A 498 26.65 -1.94 2.26
C TYR A 498 27.48 -1.03 3.18
N ASP A 499 28.46 -1.56 3.91
CA ASP A 499 29.37 -0.76 4.74
C ASP A 499 30.23 0.22 3.90
N GLU A 500 30.60 -0.14 2.67
CA GLU A 500 31.33 0.74 1.75
C GLU A 500 30.42 1.83 1.13
N THR A 501 29.12 1.57 0.99
CA THR A 501 28.15 2.60 0.58
C THR A 501 27.91 3.64 1.65
N LYS A 502 28.51 3.49 2.84
CA LYS A 502 28.63 4.59 3.80
C LYS A 502 29.20 5.79 3.10
N MET A 503 28.36 6.79 3.00
CA MET A 503 28.79 8.12 2.70
C MET A 503 29.15 8.71 4.07
N PRO A 504 30.44 8.92 4.40
CA PRO A 504 30.80 9.54 5.68
C PRO A 504 30.01 10.84 5.83
N LEU A 505 29.37 11.09 6.96
CA LEU A 505 28.56 12.31 7.18
C LEU A 505 29.33 13.59 6.81
N ASP A 506 30.65 13.59 7.00
CA ASP A 506 31.54 14.67 6.59
C ASP A 506 31.69 14.78 5.06
N GLN A 507 31.77 13.66 4.34
CA GLN A 507 31.76 13.64 2.86
C GLN A 507 30.37 13.87 2.27
N VAL A 508 29.29 13.51 2.97
CA VAL A 508 27.91 13.87 2.61
C VAL A 508 27.79 15.39 2.66
N ARG A 509 28.22 16.01 3.77
CA ARG A 509 28.33 17.47 3.88
C ARG A 509 29.17 18.04 2.74
N GLU A 510 30.39 17.57 2.54
CA GLU A 510 31.33 18.18 1.57
C GLU A 510 30.94 17.94 0.08
N LYS A 511 30.41 16.76 -0.28
CA LYS A 511 30.05 16.41 -1.68
C LYS A 511 28.61 16.76 -2.06
N LEU A 512 27.68 16.80 -1.11
CA LEU A 512 26.27 17.11 -1.39
C LEU A 512 25.91 18.58 -1.17
N VAL A 513 26.78 19.39 -0.53
CA VAL A 513 26.64 20.85 -0.46
C VAL A 513 26.31 21.44 -1.84
N HIS A 514 27.03 21.07 -2.90
CA HIS A 514 26.79 21.62 -4.25
C HIS A 514 25.52 21.11 -4.97
N ARG A 515 24.86 20.05 -4.48
CA ARG A 515 23.65 19.47 -5.13
C ARG A 515 22.38 19.63 -4.32
N TRP A 516 22.48 20.11 -3.08
CA TRP A 516 21.38 20.26 -2.11
C TRP A 516 21.31 21.67 -1.50
N ASP A 517 21.82 22.68 -2.21
CA ASP A 517 21.75 24.13 -1.88
C ASP A 517 20.34 24.68 -1.59
N PHE A 518 19.28 23.87 -1.75
CA PHE A 518 17.91 24.28 -1.45
C PHE A 518 17.44 23.91 -0.02
N ILE A 519 18.13 23.01 0.71
CA ILE A 519 17.54 22.43 1.93
C ILE A 519 18.27 22.74 3.24
N LEU A 520 19.60 22.76 3.38
CA LEU A 520 20.22 22.96 4.70
C LEU A 520 21.66 23.50 4.66
N ASP A 521 21.81 24.81 4.88
CA ASP A 521 22.95 25.35 5.63
C ASP A 521 22.36 26.15 6.80
N ILE A 522 21.81 25.50 7.82
CA ILE A 522 21.46 26.23 9.07
C ILE A 522 22.76 26.41 9.84
N ASP A 523 23.62 27.29 9.34
CA ASP A 523 24.58 28.01 10.16
C ASP A 523 23.75 28.95 11.04
N LEU A 524 23.46 28.47 12.26
CA LEU A 524 22.61 29.15 13.24
C LEU A 524 23.13 30.55 13.57
N GLU A 525 24.44 30.77 13.53
CA GLU A 525 25.02 32.10 13.76
C GLU A 525 24.79 33.01 12.56
N LYS A 526 25.09 32.53 11.35
CA LYS A 526 24.87 33.29 10.12
C LYS A 526 23.39 33.62 9.89
N HIS A 527 22.49 32.65 10.07
CA HIS A 527 21.05 32.86 9.87
C HIS A 527 20.44 33.75 10.95
N ARG A 528 20.92 33.66 12.19
CA ARG A 528 20.57 34.61 13.24
C ARG A 528 21.00 36.02 12.84
N ASP A 529 22.24 36.19 12.39
CA ASP A 529 22.78 37.50 12.04
C ASP A 529 22.11 38.10 10.80
N GLU A 530 21.76 37.27 9.81
CA GLU A 530 20.96 37.68 8.63
C GLU A 530 19.53 38.06 9.03
N ALA A 531 18.88 37.31 9.92
CA ALA A 531 17.54 37.62 10.43
C ALA A 531 17.53 38.91 11.27
N ILE A 532 18.54 39.13 12.11
CA ILE A 532 18.73 40.38 12.86
C ILE A 532 18.91 41.54 11.88
N ALA A 533 19.74 41.39 10.84
CA ALA A 533 19.94 42.43 9.83
C ALA A 533 18.68 42.74 8.99
N ILE A 534 17.77 41.78 8.82
CA ILE A 534 16.47 41.99 8.17
C ILE A 534 15.49 42.70 9.13
N MET A 535 15.47 42.30 10.41
CA MET A 535 14.67 42.97 11.44
C MET A 535 15.08 44.44 11.63
N ASP A 536 16.37 44.73 11.70
CA ASP A 536 16.88 46.09 11.83
C ASP A 536 16.52 46.97 10.62
N ARG A 537 16.57 46.41 9.41
CA ARG A 537 16.11 47.10 8.18
C ARG A 537 14.60 47.37 8.20
N SER A 538 13.81 46.45 8.74
CA SER A 538 12.35 46.63 8.86
C SER A 538 11.97 47.65 9.93
N ASN A 539 12.75 47.75 11.02
CA ASN A 539 12.55 48.74 12.08
C ASN A 539 12.99 50.15 11.66
N GLN A 540 13.99 50.29 10.77
CA GLN A 540 14.37 51.58 10.19
C GLN A 540 13.32 52.17 9.23
N HIS A 541 12.45 51.34 8.63
CA HIS A 541 11.37 51.80 7.76
C HIS A 541 10.06 52.16 8.49
N ASN A 542 10.00 51.96 9.81
CA ASN A 542 8.82 52.23 10.65
C ASN A 542 9.12 53.16 11.85
N GLY A 543 10.21 53.93 11.80
CA GLY A 543 10.40 55.09 12.69
C GLY A 543 9.67 56.33 12.14
N PRO A 544 9.08 57.16 13.02
CA PRO A 544 8.01 58.13 12.73
C PRO A 544 8.31 59.18 11.66
#